data_AF-A0A239YUY2-F1
#
_entry.id   AF-A0A239YUY2-F1
#
_cell.length_a   1.000
_cell.length_b   1.000
_cell.length_c   1.000
_cell.angle_alpha   90.00
_cell.angle_beta   90.00
_cell.angle_gamma   90.00
#
_symmetry.space_group_name_H-M   'P 1'
#
loop_
_entity.id
_entity.type
_entity.pdbx_description
1 polymer ?
#
loop_
_entity_poly.entity_id
_entity_poly.type
_entity_poly.pdbx_seq_one_letter_code
_entity_poly.pdbx_strand_id
1 'polypeptide(L)'
;MNPRIPVNAFGLLLRALIAMGVLLGANFARVPLAPYVDETLLFCLTPVLVVAFVVVWVRYVERSSINWRGAWGLVGGTLVVAVPMLVGWAVLAAILGPGQVVQEAAEAGDYPLVAIIAWILVRAYLLQGIPEELLYRGWLFDLTRHRETLTIVWTTAAFTLIHLTSSGGQQSALDHLVYLAMPFGMSILGAALVYRFGSFWWAAGSHGGMHLMLAVLSLAYPIELGNVAWVVLGLAQALAGVLVLWRRKAKARD
;
A
#
# COMPACT_ATOMS: atom_id res chain seq x y z
N MET A 1 -24.86 -12.97 9.90
CA MET A 1 -24.39 -14.04 10.82
C MET A 1 -23.13 -13.55 11.50
N ASN A 2 -22.88 -13.95 12.74
CA ASN A 2 -21.65 -13.54 13.45
C ASN A 2 -20.42 -14.27 12.87
N PRO A 3 -19.25 -13.59 12.78
CA PRO A 3 -17.98 -14.22 12.45
C PRO A 3 -17.68 -15.41 13.37
N ARG A 4 -16.95 -16.40 12.86
CA ARG A 4 -16.51 -17.57 13.64
C ARG A 4 -15.47 -17.22 14.70
N ILE A 5 -14.66 -16.20 14.46
CA ILE A 5 -13.67 -15.68 15.40
C ILE A 5 -14.22 -14.38 16.01
N PRO A 6 -14.21 -14.20 17.33
CA PRO A 6 -14.73 -12.99 17.96
C PRO A 6 -14.00 -11.72 17.47
N VAL A 7 -14.69 -10.58 17.50
CA VAL A 7 -14.11 -9.26 17.18
C VAL A 7 -13.69 -8.57 18.48
N ASN A 8 -12.69 -9.17 19.13
CA ASN A 8 -12.02 -8.65 20.33
C ASN A 8 -10.51 -8.55 20.07
N ALA A 9 -9.71 -8.07 21.04
CA ALA A 9 -8.27 -7.87 20.86
C ALA A 9 -7.54 -9.12 20.31
N PHE A 10 -7.83 -10.30 20.87
CA PHE A 10 -7.27 -11.56 20.39
C PHE A 10 -7.67 -11.86 18.93
N GLY A 11 -8.95 -11.72 18.61
CA GLY A 11 -9.44 -11.98 17.26
C GLY A 11 -8.95 -10.98 16.22
N LEU A 12 -8.67 -9.73 16.60
CA LEU A 12 -8.04 -8.73 15.72
C LEU A 12 -6.57 -9.07 15.49
N LEU A 13 -5.83 -9.40 16.55
CA LEU A 13 -4.42 -9.82 16.45
C LEU A 13 -4.26 -11.06 15.57
N LEU A 14 -5.08 -12.08 15.79
CA LEU A 14 -5.05 -13.31 14.99
C LEU A 14 -5.24 -13.03 13.50
N ARG A 15 -6.19 -12.15 13.15
CA ARG A 15 -6.43 -11.78 11.75
C ARG A 15 -5.31 -10.95 11.14
N ALA A 16 -4.68 -10.07 11.92
CA ALA A 16 -3.49 -9.34 11.47
C ALA A 16 -2.33 -10.30 11.15
N LEU A 17 -2.10 -11.30 12.01
CA LEU A 17 -1.09 -12.34 11.78
C LEU A 17 -1.41 -13.20 10.55
N ILE A 18 -2.68 -13.52 10.34
CA ILE A 18 -3.12 -14.29 9.16
C ILE A 18 -2.98 -13.47 7.88
N ALA A 19 -3.39 -12.20 7.88
CA ALA A 19 -3.17 -11.31 6.74
C ALA A 19 -1.69 -11.19 6.40
N MET A 20 -0.83 -11.08 7.42
CA MET A 20 0.62 -11.11 7.24
C MET A 20 1.11 -12.43 6.63
N GLY A 21 0.71 -13.57 7.20
CA GLY A 21 1.10 -14.88 6.69
C GLY A 21 0.66 -15.12 5.25
N VAL A 22 -0.53 -14.62 4.88
CA VAL A 22 -1.06 -14.71 3.50
C VAL A 22 -0.23 -13.86 2.54
N LEU A 23 0.07 -12.61 2.89
CA LEU A 23 0.87 -11.74 2.02
C LEU A 23 2.29 -12.28 1.84
N LEU A 24 2.95 -12.63 2.94
CA LEU A 24 4.30 -13.21 2.90
C LEU A 24 4.29 -14.53 2.14
N GLY A 25 3.36 -15.43 2.42
CA GLY A 25 3.22 -16.71 1.73
C GLY A 25 2.97 -16.55 0.23
N ALA A 26 2.12 -15.61 -0.18
CA ALA A 26 1.88 -15.30 -1.59
C ALA A 26 3.14 -14.77 -2.29
N ASN A 27 3.94 -13.95 -1.61
CA ASN A 27 5.22 -13.48 -2.12
C ASN A 27 6.27 -14.60 -2.19
N PHE A 28 6.38 -15.45 -1.17
CA PHE A 28 7.30 -16.58 -1.15
C PHE A 28 6.96 -17.63 -2.22
N ALA A 29 5.69 -17.81 -2.57
CA ALA A 29 5.27 -18.74 -3.61
C ALA A 29 5.87 -18.41 -5.00
N ARG A 30 6.31 -17.17 -5.22
CA ARG A 30 6.98 -16.76 -6.47
C ARG A 30 8.44 -17.22 -6.54
N VAL A 31 9.11 -17.40 -5.41
CA VAL A 31 10.57 -17.64 -5.34
C VAL A 31 10.99 -18.92 -6.10
N PRO A 32 10.34 -20.08 -5.93
CA PRO A 32 10.73 -21.29 -6.66
C PRO A 32 10.47 -21.21 -8.18
N LEU A 33 9.61 -20.27 -8.61
CA LEU A 33 9.21 -20.10 -10.00
C LEU A 33 10.07 -19.08 -10.75
N ALA A 34 10.85 -18.26 -10.03
CA ALA A 34 11.70 -17.21 -10.58
C ALA A 34 12.62 -17.64 -11.73
N PRO A 35 13.23 -18.84 -11.72
CA PRO A 35 14.08 -19.27 -12.84
C PRO A 35 13.33 -19.62 -14.14
N TYR A 36 12.01 -19.77 -14.08
CA TYR A 36 11.21 -20.36 -15.16
C TYR A 36 10.19 -19.42 -15.79
N VAL A 37 9.89 -18.29 -15.14
CA VAL A 37 8.80 -17.40 -15.52
C VAL A 37 9.28 -15.96 -15.46
N ASP A 38 8.86 -15.15 -16.44
CA ASP A 38 9.11 -13.71 -16.45
C ASP A 38 8.66 -13.03 -15.15
N GLU A 39 9.45 -12.08 -14.66
CA GLU A 39 9.20 -11.41 -13.38
C GLU A 39 7.84 -10.69 -13.35
N THR A 40 7.47 -10.03 -14.46
CA THR A 40 6.18 -9.32 -14.57
C THR A 40 5.02 -10.31 -14.44
N LEU A 41 5.13 -11.47 -15.07
CA LEU A 41 4.13 -12.55 -14.95
C LEU A 41 4.10 -13.14 -13.54
N LEU A 42 5.26 -13.28 -12.89
CA LEU A 42 5.33 -13.77 -11.50
C LEU A 42 4.65 -12.82 -10.52
N PHE A 43 4.80 -11.51 -10.71
CA PHE A 43 4.14 -10.51 -9.87
C PHE A 43 2.61 -10.60 -9.90
N CYS A 44 2.03 -11.09 -11.01
CA CYS A 44 0.59 -11.36 -11.11
C CYS A 44 0.12 -12.53 -10.23
N LEU A 45 1.01 -13.40 -9.73
CA LEU A 45 0.64 -14.51 -8.84
C LEU A 45 0.21 -14.04 -7.46
N THR A 46 0.89 -13.03 -6.89
CA THR A 46 0.57 -12.49 -5.56
C THR A 46 -0.91 -12.09 -5.41
N PRO A 47 -1.49 -11.24 -6.27
CA PRO A 47 -2.89 -10.84 -6.13
C PRO A 47 -3.86 -12.00 -6.35
N VAL A 48 -3.54 -12.98 -7.22
CA VAL A 48 -4.38 -14.17 -7.40
C VAL A 48 -4.50 -14.96 -6.10
N LEU A 49 -3.37 -15.25 -5.45
CA LEU A 49 -3.33 -16.00 -4.20
C LEU A 49 -4.03 -15.24 -3.05
N VAL A 50 -3.78 -13.94 -2.93
CA VAL A 50 -4.40 -13.10 -1.90
C VAL A 50 -5.91 -12.99 -2.12
N VAL A 51 -6.37 -12.72 -3.34
CA VAL A 51 -7.82 -12.64 -3.65
C VAL A 51 -8.51 -13.96 -3.37
N ALA A 52 -7.94 -15.09 -3.81
CA ALA A 52 -8.50 -16.41 -3.57
C ALA A 52 -8.63 -16.69 -2.06
N PHE A 53 -7.58 -16.42 -1.29
CA PHE A 53 -7.62 -16.56 0.17
C PHE A 53 -8.71 -15.68 0.78
N VAL A 54 -8.72 -14.38 0.48
CA VAL A 54 -9.64 -13.41 1.09
C VAL A 54 -11.09 -13.77 0.79
N VAL A 55 -11.41 -14.14 -0.47
CA VAL A 55 -12.78 -14.53 -0.85
C VAL A 55 -13.25 -15.74 -0.05
N VAL A 56 -12.41 -16.77 0.08
CA VAL A 56 -12.74 -17.97 0.86
C VAL A 56 -12.85 -17.63 2.35
N TRP A 57 -11.85 -16.95 2.91
CA TRP A 57 -11.79 -16.61 4.32
C TRP A 57 -12.99 -15.76 4.76
N VAL A 58 -13.27 -14.68 4.05
CA VAL A 58 -14.35 -13.75 4.38
C VAL A 58 -15.71 -14.44 4.30
N ARG A 59 -15.92 -15.31 3.30
CA ARG A 59 -17.16 -16.07 3.15
C ARG A 59 -17.38 -17.07 4.29
N TYR A 60 -16.36 -17.83 4.66
CA TYR A 60 -16.53 -18.96 5.59
C TYR A 60 -16.24 -18.61 7.05
N VAL A 61 -15.24 -17.77 7.32
CA VAL A 61 -14.81 -17.37 8.66
C VAL A 61 -15.53 -16.10 9.11
N GLU A 62 -15.51 -15.05 8.29
CA GLU A 62 -16.18 -13.78 8.66
C GLU A 62 -17.69 -13.82 8.42
N ARG A 63 -18.16 -14.77 7.60
CA ARG A 63 -19.56 -14.89 7.18
C ARG A 63 -20.09 -13.58 6.58
N SER A 64 -19.25 -12.91 5.81
CA SER A 64 -19.54 -11.68 5.10
C SER A 64 -19.03 -11.78 3.64
N SER A 65 -18.90 -10.66 2.96
CA SER A 65 -18.44 -10.58 1.57
C SER A 65 -17.64 -9.30 1.35
N ILE A 66 -16.66 -9.33 0.45
CA ILE A 66 -15.92 -8.15 0.05
C ILE A 66 -16.79 -7.25 -0.84
N ASN A 67 -16.78 -5.95 -0.56
CA ASN A 67 -17.38 -4.96 -1.45
C ASN A 67 -16.41 -4.60 -2.58
N TRP A 68 -16.63 -5.20 -3.75
CA TRP A 68 -15.82 -4.96 -4.96
C TRP A 68 -16.23 -3.69 -5.74
N ARG A 69 -17.26 -2.96 -5.31
CA ARG A 69 -17.72 -1.77 -6.04
C ARG A 69 -16.72 -0.62 -5.92
N GLY A 70 -16.73 0.24 -6.95
CA GLY A 70 -15.92 1.46 -6.94
C GLY A 70 -14.48 1.27 -7.45
N ALA A 71 -14.24 0.36 -8.38
CA ALA A 71 -12.92 0.10 -8.97
C ALA A 71 -12.25 1.34 -9.60
N TRP A 72 -13.05 2.34 -10.01
CA TRP A 72 -12.56 3.66 -10.42
C TRP A 72 -11.74 4.37 -9.35
N GLY A 73 -11.91 3.97 -8.07
CA GLY A 73 -11.09 4.40 -6.95
C GLY A 73 -9.60 4.11 -7.15
N LEU A 74 -9.21 3.15 -8.00
CA LEU A 74 -7.81 2.99 -8.38
C LEU A 74 -7.27 4.28 -8.99
N VAL A 75 -7.93 4.80 -10.02
CA VAL A 75 -7.53 6.07 -10.67
C VAL A 75 -7.68 7.24 -9.69
N GLY A 76 -8.80 7.30 -8.96
CA GLY A 76 -9.04 8.39 -8.00
C GLY A 76 -8.00 8.45 -6.89
N GLY A 77 -7.63 7.31 -6.31
CA GLY A 77 -6.62 7.20 -5.27
C GLY A 77 -5.23 7.60 -5.78
N THR A 78 -4.88 7.19 -7.00
CA THR A 78 -3.63 7.60 -7.67
C THR A 78 -3.55 9.11 -7.83
N LEU A 79 -4.63 9.75 -8.29
CA LEU A 79 -4.67 11.21 -8.44
C LEU A 79 -4.56 11.93 -7.09
N VAL A 80 -5.18 11.39 -6.04
CA VAL A 80 -5.10 11.97 -4.69
C VAL A 80 -3.68 11.87 -4.14
N VAL A 81 -3.03 10.70 -4.24
CA VAL A 81 -1.68 10.50 -3.67
C VAL A 81 -0.59 11.22 -4.47
N ALA A 82 -0.82 11.51 -5.76
CA ALA A 82 0.11 12.28 -6.57
C ALA A 82 0.44 13.64 -5.95
N VAL A 83 -0.51 14.29 -5.28
CA VAL A 83 -0.31 15.61 -4.63
C VAL A 83 0.73 15.55 -3.50
N PRO A 84 0.55 14.77 -2.41
CA PRO A 84 1.56 14.68 -1.37
C PRO A 84 2.88 14.09 -1.87
N MET A 85 2.87 13.24 -2.90
CA MET A 85 4.10 12.74 -3.51
C MET A 85 4.88 13.83 -4.24
N LEU A 86 4.22 14.67 -5.05
CA LEU A 86 4.86 15.80 -5.72
C LEU A 86 5.40 16.82 -4.71
N VAL A 87 4.63 17.14 -3.67
CA VAL A 87 5.07 18.06 -2.60
C VAL A 87 6.26 17.48 -1.86
N GLY A 88 6.19 16.21 -1.45
CA GLY A 88 7.28 15.54 -0.75
C GLY A 88 8.55 15.45 -1.62
N TRP A 89 8.40 15.15 -2.91
CA TRP A 89 9.53 15.10 -3.84
C TRP A 89 10.17 16.47 -4.05
N ALA A 90 9.38 17.55 -4.17
CA ALA A 90 9.90 18.91 -4.27
C ALA A 90 10.68 19.31 -3.01
N VAL A 91 10.18 18.94 -1.82
CA VAL A 91 10.90 19.14 -0.55
C VAL A 91 12.21 18.35 -0.54
N LEU A 92 12.20 17.09 -0.97
CA LEU A 92 13.42 16.28 -1.05
C LEU A 92 14.43 16.83 -2.05
N ALA A 93 13.97 17.28 -3.22
CA ALA A 93 14.83 17.90 -4.23
C ALA A 93 15.51 19.17 -3.68
N ALA A 94 14.81 19.94 -2.87
CA ALA A 94 15.35 21.14 -2.22
C ALA A 94 16.36 20.83 -1.10
N ILE A 95 16.21 19.70 -0.39
CA ILE A 95 17.09 19.32 0.73
C ILE A 95 18.31 18.54 0.26
N LEU A 96 18.12 17.59 -0.66
CA LEU A 96 19.12 16.58 -1.05
C LEU A 96 19.78 16.88 -2.40
N GLY A 97 19.14 17.70 -3.25
CA GLY A 97 19.59 17.88 -4.63
C GLY A 97 19.36 16.63 -5.50
N PRO A 98 19.90 16.59 -6.72
CA PRO A 98 19.79 15.43 -7.60
C PRO A 98 20.72 14.31 -7.13
N GLY A 99 20.18 13.10 -7.04
CA GLY A 99 20.95 11.87 -6.79
C GLY A 99 21.56 11.28 -8.06
N GLN A 100 22.20 10.13 -7.92
CA GLN A 100 22.63 9.33 -9.07
C GLN A 100 21.43 8.77 -9.83
N VAL A 101 21.56 8.65 -11.16
CA VAL A 101 20.57 7.94 -11.96
C VAL A 101 20.53 6.49 -11.51
N VAL A 102 19.34 5.99 -11.19
CA VAL A 102 19.15 4.60 -10.75
C VAL A 102 19.66 3.67 -11.86
N GLN A 103 20.60 2.77 -11.54
CA GLN A 103 21.23 1.89 -12.52
C GLN A 103 20.22 0.99 -13.26
N GLU A 104 19.15 0.55 -12.57
CA GLU A 104 18.01 -0.16 -13.19
C GLU A 104 17.31 0.68 -14.28
N ALA A 105 17.27 2.01 -14.15
CA ALA A 105 16.73 2.90 -15.19
C ALA A 105 17.70 3.08 -16.38
N ALA A 106 19.02 2.95 -16.13
CA ALA A 106 20.03 2.96 -17.19
C ALA A 106 20.03 1.63 -17.98
N GLU A 107 19.85 0.50 -17.30
CA GLU A 107 19.73 -0.84 -17.90
C GLU A 107 18.36 -1.06 -18.56
N ALA A 108 17.33 -0.31 -18.16
CA ALA A 108 16.03 -0.29 -18.82
C ALA A 108 16.06 0.35 -20.23
N GLY A 109 17.12 1.07 -20.60
CA GLY A 109 17.24 1.80 -21.86
C GLY A 109 17.10 0.94 -23.12
N ASP A 110 17.37 -0.37 -23.01
CA ASP A 110 17.27 -1.33 -24.12
C ASP A 110 15.85 -1.95 -24.26
N TYR A 111 14.94 -1.72 -23.31
CA TYR A 111 13.58 -2.25 -23.35
C TYR A 111 12.60 -1.28 -24.02
N PRO A 112 11.59 -1.79 -24.76
CA PRO A 112 10.52 -0.94 -25.27
C PRO A 112 9.82 -0.19 -24.14
N LEU A 113 9.55 1.12 -24.32
CA LEU A 113 8.88 1.96 -23.31
C LEU A 113 7.58 1.34 -22.78
N VAL A 114 6.81 0.66 -23.65
CA VAL A 114 5.58 -0.04 -23.26
C VAL A 114 5.84 -1.16 -22.23
N ALA A 115 6.97 -1.87 -22.35
CA ALA A 115 7.35 -2.92 -21.40
C ALA A 115 7.75 -2.32 -20.04
N ILE A 116 8.50 -1.21 -20.04
CA ILE A 116 8.86 -0.48 -18.83
C ILE A 116 7.61 0.00 -18.10
N ILE A 117 6.67 0.64 -18.82
CA ILE A 117 5.40 1.10 -18.26
C ILE A 117 4.60 -0.07 -17.70
N ALA A 118 4.49 -1.18 -18.43
CA ALA A 118 3.78 -2.37 -17.97
C ALA A 118 4.39 -2.94 -16.68
N TRP A 119 5.71 -3.07 -16.62
CA TRP A 119 6.42 -3.55 -15.43
C TRP A 119 6.18 -2.64 -14.21
N ILE A 120 6.28 -1.31 -14.38
CA ILE A 120 5.99 -0.34 -13.30
C ILE A 120 4.55 -0.49 -12.81
N LEU A 121 3.58 -0.59 -13.71
CA LEU A 121 2.16 -0.72 -13.34
C LEU A 121 1.85 -2.04 -12.63
N VAL A 122 2.42 -3.15 -13.11
CA VAL A 122 2.26 -4.47 -12.49
C VAL A 122 2.87 -4.47 -11.08
N ARG A 123 4.10 -3.97 -10.93
CA ARG A 123 4.75 -3.87 -9.62
C ARG A 123 3.98 -2.96 -8.67
N ALA A 124 3.56 -1.78 -9.13
CA ALA A 124 2.88 -0.81 -8.31
C ALA A 124 1.49 -1.29 -7.84
N TYR A 125 0.65 -1.78 -8.76
CA TYR A 125 -0.75 -2.10 -8.47
C TYR A 125 -1.00 -3.58 -8.20
N LEU A 126 -0.45 -4.48 -9.02
CA LEU A 126 -0.75 -5.91 -8.90
C LEU A 126 0.06 -6.57 -7.80
N LEU A 127 1.36 -6.25 -7.68
CA LEU A 127 2.21 -6.82 -6.65
C LEU A 127 1.95 -6.21 -5.27
N GLN A 128 1.77 -4.88 -5.21
CA GLN A 128 1.72 -4.14 -3.94
C GLN A 128 0.32 -3.58 -3.64
N GLY A 129 -0.14 -2.58 -4.40
CA GLY A 129 -1.32 -1.79 -4.02
C GLY A 129 -2.62 -2.58 -3.83
N ILE A 130 -3.00 -3.42 -4.79
CA ILE A 130 -4.27 -4.18 -4.73
C ILE A 130 -4.26 -5.29 -3.68
N PRO A 131 -3.30 -6.24 -3.67
CA PRO A 131 -3.34 -7.35 -2.71
C PRO A 131 -3.24 -6.87 -1.27
N GLU A 132 -2.36 -5.91 -0.98
CA GLU A 132 -2.20 -5.41 0.38
C GLU A 132 -3.46 -4.66 0.83
N GLU A 133 -3.98 -3.73 0.02
CA GLU A 133 -5.16 -2.97 0.43
C GLU A 133 -6.43 -3.81 0.47
N LEU A 134 -6.52 -4.90 -0.30
CA LEU A 134 -7.59 -5.88 -0.15
C LEU A 134 -7.56 -6.56 1.23
N LEU A 135 -6.38 -6.91 1.74
CA LEU A 135 -6.23 -7.46 3.08
C LEU A 135 -6.57 -6.41 4.15
N TYR A 136 -5.91 -5.25 4.10
CA TYR A 136 -5.94 -4.30 5.22
C TYR A 136 -7.12 -3.33 5.18
N ARG A 137 -7.52 -2.85 3.98
CA ARG A 137 -8.56 -1.81 3.76
C ARG A 137 -9.86 -2.37 3.19
N GLY A 138 -9.81 -3.59 2.67
CA GLY A 138 -10.98 -4.41 2.35
C GLY A 138 -11.39 -5.27 3.56
N TRP A 139 -10.74 -6.42 3.74
CA TRP A 139 -11.15 -7.41 4.75
C TRP A 139 -11.02 -6.92 6.18
N LEU A 140 -9.82 -6.57 6.65
CA LEU A 140 -9.59 -6.21 8.06
C LEU A 140 -10.41 -4.97 8.45
N PHE A 141 -10.36 -3.92 7.63
CA PHE A 141 -11.08 -2.67 7.84
C PHE A 141 -12.59 -2.86 8.08
N ASP A 142 -13.23 -3.73 7.29
CA ASP A 142 -14.68 -3.91 7.35
C ASP A 142 -15.15 -4.54 8.68
N LEU A 143 -14.29 -5.27 9.39
CA LEU A 143 -14.63 -5.89 10.68
C LEU A 143 -15.00 -4.88 11.76
N THR A 144 -14.32 -3.74 11.77
CA THR A 144 -14.52 -2.71 12.78
C THR A 144 -14.98 -1.40 12.20
N ARG A 145 -15.29 -1.32 10.90
CA ARG A 145 -15.59 -0.08 10.15
C ARG A 145 -16.51 0.92 10.87
N HIS A 146 -17.48 0.41 11.63
CA HIS A 146 -18.42 1.19 12.43
C HIS A 146 -17.77 1.96 13.62
N ARG A 147 -16.56 1.57 14.02
CA ARG A 147 -15.71 2.21 15.04
C ARG A 147 -14.52 2.86 14.37
N GLU A 148 -14.69 4.10 13.92
CA GLU A 148 -13.71 4.82 13.09
C GLU A 148 -12.29 4.82 13.67
N THR A 149 -12.13 5.35 14.88
CA THR A 149 -10.81 5.47 15.53
C THR A 149 -10.14 4.11 15.71
N LEU A 150 -10.89 3.10 16.18
CA LEU A 150 -10.37 1.75 16.33
C LEU A 150 -9.85 1.25 14.99
N THR A 151 -10.69 1.28 13.96
CA THR A 151 -10.37 0.78 12.61
C THR A 151 -9.10 1.39 12.05
N ILE A 152 -8.99 2.72 12.13
CA ILE A 152 -7.78 3.42 11.67
C ILE A 152 -6.57 2.93 12.45
N VAL A 153 -6.62 2.92 13.79
CA VAL A 153 -5.46 2.57 14.62
C VAL A 153 -4.98 1.14 14.38
N TRP A 154 -5.87 0.14 14.45
CA TRP A 154 -5.42 -1.25 14.41
C TRP A 154 -5.04 -1.71 13.00
N THR A 155 -5.76 -1.27 11.96
CA THR A 155 -5.36 -1.58 10.58
C THR A 155 -4.09 -0.83 10.18
N THR A 156 -3.85 0.37 10.72
CA THR A 156 -2.57 1.06 10.57
C THR A 156 -1.43 0.32 11.23
N ALA A 157 -1.61 -0.14 12.47
CA ALA A 157 -0.60 -0.94 13.14
C ALA A 157 -0.30 -2.24 12.36
N ALA A 158 -1.34 -2.97 11.95
CA ALA A 158 -1.20 -4.23 11.20
C ALA A 158 -0.50 -4.03 9.84
N PHE A 159 -0.86 -2.99 9.11
CA PHE A 159 -0.23 -2.65 7.82
C PHE A 159 1.18 -2.09 7.99
N THR A 160 1.46 -1.31 9.03
CA THR A 160 2.78 -0.71 9.21
C THR A 160 3.79 -1.76 9.67
N LEU A 161 3.44 -2.60 10.65
CA LEU A 161 4.39 -3.52 11.28
C LEU A 161 4.88 -4.64 10.36
N ILE A 162 4.08 -5.09 9.38
CA ILE A 162 4.55 -6.08 8.40
C ILE A 162 5.76 -5.59 7.59
N HIS A 163 5.88 -4.27 7.41
CA HIS A 163 6.97 -3.67 6.64
C HIS A 163 8.32 -3.69 7.38
N LEU A 164 8.37 -4.18 8.62
CA LEU A 164 9.64 -4.57 9.25
C LEU A 164 10.36 -5.70 8.49
N THR A 165 9.64 -6.44 7.65
CA THR A 165 10.19 -7.51 6.80
C THR A 165 10.50 -7.06 5.37
N SER A 166 10.26 -5.78 5.04
CA SER A 166 10.51 -5.25 3.70
C SER A 166 12.00 -5.02 3.47
N SER A 167 12.41 -5.10 2.20
CA SER A 167 13.77 -4.79 1.75
C SER A 167 13.73 -3.79 0.59
N GLY A 168 13.67 -2.50 0.94
CA GLY A 168 13.60 -1.36 0.03
C GLY A 168 14.78 -0.37 0.18
N GLY A 169 15.94 -0.86 0.64
CA GLY A 169 17.16 -0.06 0.83
C GLY A 169 17.65 0.03 2.28
N GLN A 170 16.96 -0.61 3.23
CA GLN A 170 17.38 -0.68 4.63
C GLN A 170 18.62 -1.58 4.79
N GLN A 171 19.62 -1.12 5.54
CA GLN A 171 20.85 -1.89 5.80
C GLN A 171 21.01 -2.23 7.29
N SER A 172 20.35 -1.48 8.16
CA SER A 172 20.41 -1.64 9.62
C SER A 172 19.02 -1.83 10.24
N ALA A 173 18.98 -2.29 11.50
CA ALA A 173 17.72 -2.37 12.26
C ALA A 173 17.06 -0.99 12.44
N LEU A 174 17.86 0.07 12.56
CA LEU A 174 17.35 1.44 12.63
C LEU A 174 16.68 1.85 11.31
N ASP A 175 17.26 1.50 10.16
CA ASP A 175 16.65 1.81 8.87
C ASP A 175 15.30 1.11 8.70
N HIS A 176 15.17 -0.14 9.17
CA HIS A 176 13.88 -0.85 9.17
C HIS A 176 12.84 -0.16 10.05
N LEU A 177 13.24 0.43 11.18
CA LEU A 177 12.33 1.21 12.03
C LEU A 177 11.96 2.56 11.40
N VAL A 178 12.93 3.29 10.84
CA VAL A 178 12.69 4.60 10.18
C VAL A 178 11.84 4.42 8.92
N TYR A 179 12.06 3.34 8.18
CA TYR A 179 11.27 3.00 7.00
C TYR A 179 9.78 2.94 7.30
N LEU A 180 9.37 2.53 8.52
CA LEU A 180 7.97 2.46 8.91
C LEU A 180 7.22 3.79 8.81
N ALA A 181 7.92 4.94 8.75
CA ALA A 181 7.30 6.23 8.49
C ALA A 181 6.52 6.24 7.17
N MET A 182 7.04 5.59 6.13
CA MET A 182 6.39 5.51 4.81
C MET A 182 5.06 4.71 4.86
N PRO A 183 5.03 3.41 5.24
CA PRO A 183 3.79 2.64 5.30
C PRO A 183 2.81 3.17 6.36
N PHE A 184 3.30 3.81 7.42
CA PHE A 184 2.43 4.52 8.37
C PHE A 184 1.65 5.65 7.70
N GLY A 185 2.33 6.50 6.91
CA GLY A 185 1.69 7.58 6.15
C GLY A 185 0.72 7.07 5.08
N MET A 186 1.14 6.06 4.31
CA MET A 186 0.30 5.38 3.33
C MET A 186 -0.97 4.84 3.98
N SER A 187 -0.83 4.22 5.16
CA SER A 187 -1.94 3.65 5.89
C SER A 187 -2.99 4.67 6.29
N ILE A 188 -2.55 5.80 6.86
CA ILE A 188 -3.45 6.87 7.30
C ILE A 188 -4.21 7.43 6.08
N LEU A 189 -3.51 7.69 4.98
CA LEU A 189 -4.14 8.15 3.74
C LEU A 189 -5.15 7.13 3.21
N GLY A 190 -4.74 5.86 3.06
CA GLY A 190 -5.63 4.79 2.58
C GLY A 190 -6.89 4.67 3.43
N ALA A 191 -6.75 4.61 4.76
CA ALA A 191 -7.87 4.56 5.68
C ALA A 191 -8.80 5.78 5.54
N ALA A 192 -8.23 6.97 5.39
CA ALA A 192 -8.98 8.20 5.19
C ALA A 192 -9.82 8.16 3.91
N LEU A 193 -9.24 7.67 2.81
CA LEU A 193 -9.91 7.54 1.52
C LEU A 193 -11.02 6.49 1.54
N VAL A 194 -10.82 5.35 2.20
CA VAL A 194 -11.87 4.35 2.37
C VAL A 194 -13.07 4.90 3.12
N TYR A 195 -12.85 5.69 4.17
CA TYR A 195 -13.97 6.36 4.86
C TYR A 195 -14.60 7.48 4.04
N ARG A 196 -13.81 8.21 3.23
CA ARG A 196 -14.31 9.33 2.43
C ARG A 196 -15.15 8.88 1.23
N PHE A 197 -14.78 7.76 0.61
CA PHE A 197 -15.33 7.30 -0.66
C PHE A 197 -15.99 5.92 -0.61
N GLY A 198 -15.87 5.19 0.50
CA GLY A 198 -16.63 3.96 0.73
C GLY A 198 -16.08 2.71 0.06
N SER A 199 -14.86 2.73 -0.49
CA SER A 199 -14.28 1.60 -1.23
C SER A 199 -12.78 1.46 -1.01
N PHE A 200 -12.30 0.23 -0.80
CA PHE A 200 -10.88 -0.08 -0.63
C PHE A 200 -10.06 0.20 -1.90
N TRP A 201 -10.70 0.23 -3.08
CA TRP A 201 -10.04 0.58 -4.33
C TRP A 201 -9.37 1.95 -4.30
N TRP A 202 -9.89 2.89 -3.50
CA TRP A 202 -9.24 4.18 -3.29
C TRP A 202 -7.94 4.08 -2.49
N ALA A 203 -7.88 3.19 -1.51
CA ALA A 203 -6.64 2.90 -0.82
C ALA A 203 -5.65 2.17 -1.75
N ALA A 204 -6.12 1.17 -2.51
CA ALA A 204 -5.31 0.47 -3.51
C ALA A 204 -4.75 1.45 -4.56
N GLY A 205 -5.57 2.41 -4.98
CA GLY A 205 -5.17 3.49 -5.88
C GLY A 205 -4.11 4.40 -5.27
N SER A 206 -4.27 4.83 -4.01
CA SER A 206 -3.24 5.64 -3.34
C SER A 206 -1.95 4.88 -3.07
N HIS A 207 -2.03 3.59 -2.75
CA HIS A 207 -0.86 2.75 -2.47
C HIS A 207 -0.10 2.47 -3.78
N GLY A 208 -0.75 1.90 -4.79
CA GLY A 208 -0.13 1.67 -6.09
C GLY A 208 0.28 2.97 -6.77
N GLY A 209 -0.53 4.03 -6.64
CA GLY A 209 -0.20 5.37 -7.11
C GLY A 209 1.06 5.93 -6.47
N MET A 210 1.31 5.67 -5.18
CA MET A 210 2.54 6.08 -4.51
C MET A 210 3.76 5.40 -5.14
N HIS A 211 3.73 4.08 -5.38
CA HIS A 211 4.81 3.37 -6.06
C HIS A 211 5.01 3.81 -7.51
N LEU A 212 3.91 4.07 -8.24
CA LEU A 212 3.96 4.66 -9.57
C LEU A 212 4.65 6.03 -9.55
N MET A 213 4.27 6.90 -8.61
CA MET A 213 4.88 8.22 -8.46
C MET A 213 6.35 8.12 -8.08
N LEU A 214 6.74 7.19 -7.19
CA LEU A 214 8.16 6.94 -6.90
C LEU A 214 8.92 6.59 -8.19
N ALA A 215 8.41 5.66 -9.00
CA ALA A 215 9.06 5.28 -10.25
C ALA A 215 9.17 6.46 -11.23
N VAL A 216 8.06 7.17 -11.48
CA VAL A 216 8.03 8.29 -12.43
C VAL A 216 8.91 9.46 -11.97
N LEU A 217 8.86 9.81 -10.67
CA LEU A 217 9.64 10.92 -10.13
C LEU A 217 11.13 10.58 -10.07
N SER A 218 11.50 9.34 -9.75
CA SER A 218 12.90 8.89 -9.83
C SER A 218 13.46 8.94 -11.26
N LEU A 219 12.63 8.68 -12.28
CA LEU A 219 13.03 8.84 -13.69
C LEU A 219 13.15 10.32 -14.09
N ALA A 220 12.25 11.17 -13.62
CA ALA A 220 12.22 12.59 -13.99
C ALA A 220 13.28 13.43 -13.26
N TYR A 221 13.49 13.15 -11.98
CA TYR A 221 14.46 13.82 -11.11
C TYR A 221 14.94 12.84 -10.03
N PRO A 222 16.05 12.11 -10.28
CA PRO A 222 16.55 11.11 -9.35
C PRO A 222 16.88 11.71 -7.99
N ILE A 223 16.44 11.04 -6.93
CA ILE A 223 16.80 11.35 -5.53
C ILE A 223 17.17 10.04 -4.87
N GLU A 224 18.22 10.05 -4.06
CA GLU A 224 18.59 8.89 -3.25
C GLU A 224 17.49 8.60 -2.22
N LEU A 225 16.85 7.43 -2.36
CA LEU A 225 15.84 6.97 -1.42
C LEU A 225 16.51 6.39 -0.17
N GLY A 226 16.31 7.04 0.96
CA GLY A 226 16.79 6.59 2.27
C GLY A 226 15.98 7.19 3.42
N ASN A 227 16.56 7.22 4.62
CA ASN A 227 15.88 7.63 5.85
C ASN A 227 15.11 8.96 5.72
N VAL A 228 15.74 10.00 5.15
CA VAL A 228 15.09 11.31 4.94
C VAL A 228 13.91 11.20 3.97
N ALA A 229 14.07 10.48 2.85
CA ALA A 229 13.01 10.29 1.87
C ALA A 229 11.80 9.56 2.46
N TRP A 230 12.03 8.47 3.21
CA TRP A 230 10.95 7.71 3.84
C TRP A 230 10.14 8.54 4.82
N VAL A 231 10.81 9.36 5.63
CA VAL A 231 10.16 10.26 6.60
C VAL A 231 9.36 11.34 5.88
N VAL A 232 9.96 12.05 4.91
CA VAL A 232 9.29 13.15 4.20
C VAL A 232 8.06 12.66 3.44
N LEU A 233 8.19 11.57 2.67
CA LEU A 233 7.08 11.02 1.88
C LEU A 233 6.00 10.40 2.77
N GLY A 234 6.38 9.75 3.87
CA GLY A 234 5.45 9.24 4.88
C GLY A 234 4.66 10.35 5.55
N LEU A 235 5.33 11.41 6.01
CA LEU A 235 4.69 12.58 6.62
C LEU A 235 3.75 13.29 5.65
N ALA A 236 4.15 13.49 4.39
CA ALA A 236 3.31 14.13 3.38
C ALA A 236 1.99 13.37 3.18
N GLN A 237 2.05 12.04 3.09
CA GLN A 237 0.85 11.20 2.97
C GLN A 237 0.01 11.19 4.25
N ALA A 238 0.64 11.11 5.44
CA ALA A 238 -0.06 11.17 6.72
C ALA A 238 -0.85 12.48 6.86
N LEU A 239 -0.22 13.62 6.55
CA LEU A 239 -0.85 14.94 6.59
C LEU A 239 -2.03 15.04 5.61
N ALA A 240 -1.88 14.52 4.39
CA ALA A 240 -2.97 14.45 3.42
C ALA A 240 -4.14 13.61 3.95
N GLY A 241 -3.87 12.45 4.55
CA GLY A 241 -4.88 11.59 5.16
C GLY A 241 -5.62 12.28 6.31
N VAL A 242 -4.88 12.94 7.22
CA VAL A 242 -5.47 13.73 8.32
C VAL A 242 -6.36 14.85 7.77
N LEU A 243 -5.92 15.56 6.73
CA LEU A 243 -6.71 16.62 6.09
C LEU A 243 -8.02 16.08 5.50
N VAL A 244 -7.99 14.91 4.84
CA VAL A 244 -9.18 14.25 4.31
C VAL A 244 -10.16 13.87 5.43
N LEU A 245 -9.65 13.30 6.53
CA LEU A 245 -10.47 12.96 7.70
C LEU A 245 -11.09 14.20 8.33
N TRP A 246 -10.30 15.25 8.52
CA TRP A 246 -10.74 16.52 9.10
C TRP A 246 -11.84 17.17 8.26
N ARG A 247 -11.65 17.28 6.93
CA ARG A 247 -12.67 17.85 6.03
C ARG A 247 -13.96 17.02 6.02
N ARG A 248 -13.86 15.70 6.10
CA ARG A 248 -15.06 14.83 6.22
C ARG A 248 -15.85 15.14 7.50
N LYS A 249 -15.16 15.28 8.63
CA LYS A 249 -15.78 15.57 9.93
C LYS A 249 -16.38 16.97 9.99
N ALA A 250 -15.71 17.96 9.40
CA ALA A 250 -16.24 19.32 9.30
C ALA A 250 -17.59 19.33 8.55
N LYS A 251 -17.64 18.71 7.36
CA LYS A 251 -18.87 18.62 6.56
C LYS A 251 -20.01 17.84 7.22
N ALA A 252 -19.72 16.95 8.18
CA ALA A 252 -20.75 16.20 8.90
C ALA A 252 -21.35 17.00 10.08
N ARG A 253 -20.79 18.16 10.42
CA ARG A 253 -21.28 19.05 11.49
C ARG A 253 -22.13 20.21 10.96
N ASP A 254 -22.08 20.46 9.66
CA ASP A 254 -22.90 21.43 8.93
C ASP A 254 -24.21 20.77 8.45
#